data_AF-A0A9J6FMK2-F1
#
_entry.id   AF-A0A9J6FMK2-F1
#
_cell.length_a   1.000
_cell.length_b   1.000
_cell.length_c   1.000
_cell.angle_alpha   90.00
_cell.angle_beta   90.00
_cell.angle_gamma   90.00
#
_symmetry.space_group_name_H-M   'P 1'
#
loop_
_entity.id
_entity.type
_entity.pdbx_description
1 polymer ?
#
loop_
_entity_poly.entity_id
_entity_poly.type
_entity_poly.pdbx_seq_one_letter_code
_entity_poly.pdbx_strand_id
1 'polypeptide(L)'
;MAEGYGAHLLSHPELVRDMVHQTRNRLSDPRFTTSVKIRVCSDIRQVPGAIYGHMCSDNRSDVLRFRKTVDFCQKLEAAGVSFVTVHGRTKDQRSEPVDLEAIRTVKDSLRIPVVANGDVTSLSKAQDICQATGVNGNYTHPLFECSALFK
;
A
#
# COMPACT_ATOMS: atom_id res chain seq x y z
N MET A 1 4.92 18.15 -3.75
CA MET A 1 4.13 17.50 -4.82
C MET A 1 3.20 18.54 -5.39
N ALA A 2 2.98 18.54 -6.70
CA ALA A 2 2.05 19.45 -7.36
C ALA A 2 0.60 19.10 -6.99
N GLU A 3 -0.26 20.10 -7.01
CA GLU A 3 -1.71 19.94 -6.83
C GLU A 3 -2.28 19.05 -7.95
N GLY A 4 -3.30 18.24 -7.64
CA GLY A 4 -3.97 17.37 -8.62
C GLY A 4 -3.30 16.03 -8.96
N TYR A 5 -2.10 15.73 -8.45
CA TYR A 5 -1.39 14.48 -8.79
C TYR A 5 -0.71 13.80 -7.58
N GLY A 6 -0.33 12.53 -7.76
CA GLY A 6 0.44 11.77 -6.77
C GLY A 6 -0.30 11.60 -5.45
N ALA A 7 0.40 11.78 -4.31
CA ALA A 7 -0.22 11.55 -3.01
C ALA A 7 -1.28 12.60 -2.62
N HIS A 8 -1.41 13.71 -3.36
CA HIS A 8 -2.53 14.64 -3.20
C HIS A 8 -3.88 13.94 -3.50
N LEU A 9 -3.88 12.95 -4.40
CA LEU A 9 -5.08 12.21 -4.75
C LEU A 9 -5.59 11.28 -3.63
N LEU A 10 -4.82 11.07 -2.56
CA LEU A 10 -5.27 10.30 -1.39
C LEU A 10 -6.47 10.95 -0.68
N SER A 11 -6.65 12.28 -0.80
CA SER A 11 -7.85 12.96 -0.29
C SER A 11 -9.06 12.89 -1.24
N HIS A 12 -8.90 12.29 -2.42
CA HIS A 12 -9.93 12.19 -3.46
C HIS A 12 -10.13 10.73 -3.93
N PRO A 13 -10.46 9.80 -3.03
CA PRO A 13 -10.47 8.36 -3.34
C PRO A 13 -11.46 7.96 -4.43
N GLU A 14 -12.61 8.65 -4.52
CA GLU A 14 -13.62 8.41 -5.56
C GLU A 14 -13.09 8.78 -6.96
N LEU A 15 -12.35 9.89 -7.07
CA LEU A 15 -11.72 10.29 -8.33
C LEU A 15 -10.71 9.24 -8.80
N VAL A 16 -9.90 8.69 -7.89
CA VAL A 16 -8.93 7.64 -8.26
C VAL A 16 -9.62 6.35 -8.64
N ARG A 17 -10.68 5.94 -7.91
CA ARG A 17 -11.52 4.79 -8.29
C ARG A 17 -12.04 4.96 -9.72
N ASP A 18 -12.59 6.13 -10.04
CA ASP A 18 -13.15 6.41 -11.35
C ASP A 18 -12.09 6.40 -12.44
N MET A 19 -10.90 6.95 -12.18
CA MET A 19 -9.75 6.87 -13.10
C MET A 19 -9.35 5.42 -13.37
N VAL A 20 -9.27 4.56 -12.34
CA VAL A 20 -8.96 3.13 -12.51
C VAL A 20 -10.03 2.43 -13.32
N HIS A 21 -11.30 2.60 -12.95
CA HIS A 21 -12.43 1.96 -13.62
C HIS A 21 -12.47 2.33 -15.11
N GLN A 22 -12.30 3.63 -15.39
CA GLN A 22 -12.25 4.17 -16.74
C GLN A 22 -11.03 3.71 -17.54
N THR A 23 -9.87 3.56 -16.91
CA THR A 23 -8.67 3.03 -17.55
C THR A 23 -8.87 1.56 -17.91
N ARG A 24 -9.35 0.76 -16.95
CA ARG A 24 -9.60 -0.67 -17.12
C ARG A 24 -10.63 -0.95 -18.22
N ASN A 25 -11.72 -0.17 -18.28
CA ASN A 25 -12.77 -0.33 -19.30
C ASN A 25 -12.33 0.07 -20.72
N ARG A 26 -11.25 0.83 -20.88
CA ARG A 26 -10.70 1.18 -22.21
C ARG A 26 -9.74 0.14 -22.76
N LEU A 27 -9.31 -0.82 -21.94
CA LEU A 27 -8.38 -1.88 -22.33
C LEU A 27 -9.17 -3.09 -22.83
N SER A 28 -9.10 -3.34 -24.14
CA SER A 28 -9.78 -4.48 -24.79
C SER A 28 -9.15 -5.83 -24.43
N ASP A 29 -7.84 -5.87 -24.17
CA ASP A 29 -7.17 -7.09 -23.71
C ASP A 29 -7.36 -7.26 -22.19
N PRO A 30 -8.00 -8.36 -21.72
CA PRO A 30 -8.15 -8.66 -20.30
C PRO A 30 -6.82 -8.92 -19.59
N ARG A 31 -5.75 -9.23 -20.33
CA ARG A 31 -4.42 -9.52 -19.78
C ARG A 31 -3.60 -8.25 -19.52
N PHE A 32 -3.99 -7.12 -20.10
CA PHE A 32 -3.28 -5.87 -19.86
C PHE A 32 -3.50 -5.40 -18.43
N THR A 33 -2.43 -5.18 -17.68
CA THR A 33 -2.53 -4.85 -16.26
C THR A 33 -2.75 -3.36 -16.04
N THR A 34 -3.53 -3.02 -15.02
CA THR A 34 -3.63 -1.66 -14.50
C THR A 34 -3.28 -1.73 -13.03
N SER A 35 -2.31 -0.95 -12.58
CA SER A 35 -1.87 -0.95 -11.18
C SER A 35 -1.81 0.45 -10.60
N VAL A 36 -1.89 0.53 -9.28
CA VAL A 36 -1.79 1.80 -8.55
C VAL A 36 -0.74 1.66 -7.46
N LYS A 37 0.18 2.63 -7.40
CA LYS A 37 1.13 2.78 -6.30
C LYS A 37 0.63 3.85 -5.34
N ILE A 38 0.44 3.48 -4.08
CA ILE A 38 -0.04 4.38 -3.03
C ILE A 38 0.98 4.54 -1.91
N ARG A 39 0.76 5.57 -1.10
CA ARG A 39 1.31 5.71 0.26
C ARG A 39 0.18 5.47 1.24
N VAL A 40 0.49 4.99 2.44
CA VAL A 40 -0.52 4.83 3.49
C VAL A 40 -1.13 6.19 3.82
N CYS A 41 -2.45 6.21 4.07
CA CYS A 41 -3.14 7.43 4.46
C CYS A 41 -2.68 7.85 5.87
N SER A 42 -2.67 9.16 6.14
CA SER A 42 -2.57 9.64 7.51
C SER A 42 -3.89 9.33 8.22
N ASP A 43 -3.93 8.21 8.93
CA ASP A 43 -5.02 7.93 9.84
C ASP A 43 -4.95 8.90 11.02
N ILE A 44 -6.10 9.47 11.36
CA ILE A 44 -6.20 10.28 12.57
C ILE A 44 -6.07 9.29 13.73
N ARG A 45 -4.97 9.37 14.48
CA ARG A 45 -4.85 8.73 15.80
C ARG A 45 -5.91 9.35 16.73
N GLN A 46 -7.16 8.93 16.62
CA GLN A 46 -8.21 9.30 17.57
C GLN A 46 -8.93 8.05 18.03
N VAL A 47 -8.24 7.29 18.87
CA VAL A 47 -8.87 6.78 20.09
C VAL A 47 -8.20 7.54 21.24
N PRO A 48 -8.88 8.52 21.86
CA PRO A 48 -8.41 9.07 23.13
C PRO A 48 -8.31 7.91 24.13
N GLY A 49 -7.10 7.58 24.59
CA GLY A 49 -6.88 6.54 25.59
C GLY A 49 -6.23 5.23 25.11
N ALA A 50 -5.87 5.09 23.83
CA ALA A 50 -5.02 3.97 23.40
C ALA A 50 -3.56 4.23 23.86
N ILE A 51 -3.25 3.72 25.05
CA ILE A 51 -1.91 3.73 25.63
C ILE A 51 -0.99 2.96 24.66
N TYR A 52 0.13 3.59 24.28
CA TYR A 52 1.23 2.93 23.58
C TYR A 52 1.56 1.61 24.33
N GLY A 53 1.33 0.46 23.71
CA GLY A 53 1.93 -0.81 24.17
C GLY A 53 1.02 -2.00 24.49
N HIS A 54 -0.27 -2.01 24.12
CA HIS A 54 -1.02 -3.27 24.12
C HIS A 54 -1.21 -3.80 22.70
N MET A 55 -0.36 -4.76 22.32
CA MET A 55 -0.62 -5.64 21.18
C MET A 55 -1.83 -6.51 21.55
N CYS A 56 -3.04 -6.10 21.14
CA CYS A 56 -4.15 -7.02 21.07
C CYS A 56 -3.97 -7.83 19.79
N SER A 57 -3.92 -9.16 19.88
CA SER A 57 -3.84 -10.07 18.73
C SER A 57 -5.14 -10.14 17.91
N ASP A 58 -5.98 -9.11 18.01
CA ASP A 58 -7.34 -9.12 17.53
C ASP A 58 -7.39 -8.32 16.23
N ASN A 59 -7.56 -9.01 15.11
CA ASN A 59 -7.46 -8.47 13.75
C ASN A 59 -8.42 -7.27 13.49
N ARG A 60 -9.42 -7.05 14.36
CA ARG A 60 -10.36 -5.93 14.31
C ARG A 60 -9.77 -4.57 14.70
N SER A 61 -8.82 -4.50 15.64
CA SER A 61 -8.23 -3.21 16.06
C SER A 61 -7.33 -2.61 14.99
N ASP A 62 -6.62 -3.47 14.26
CA ASP A 62 -5.61 -3.06 13.30
C ASP A 62 -6.27 -2.54 12.02
N VAL A 63 -7.37 -3.17 11.59
CA VAL A 63 -8.22 -2.67 10.49
C VAL A 63 -8.80 -1.30 10.84
N LEU A 64 -9.17 -1.03 12.09
CA LEU A 64 -9.64 0.30 12.50
C LEU A 64 -8.54 1.36 12.44
N ARG A 65 -7.29 0.98 12.77
CA ARG A 65 -6.12 1.86 12.69
C ARG A 65 -5.79 2.26 11.26
N PHE A 66 -5.95 1.35 10.29
CA PHE A 66 -5.63 1.58 8.88
C PHE A 66 -6.85 1.73 7.97
N ARG A 67 -8.01 2.04 8.55
CA ARG A 67 -9.31 1.99 7.87
C ARG A 67 -9.34 2.82 6.59
N LYS A 68 -8.81 4.04 6.59
CA LYS A 68 -8.83 4.88 5.38
C LYS A 68 -8.01 4.27 4.25
N THR A 69 -6.86 3.67 4.59
CA THR A 69 -6.00 3.00 3.62
C THR A 69 -6.68 1.75 3.07
N VAL A 70 -7.26 0.93 3.95
CA VAL A 70 -8.01 -0.29 3.57
C VAL A 70 -9.21 0.04 2.69
N ASP A 71 -10.08 0.96 3.11
CA ASP A 71 -11.25 1.40 2.34
C ASP A 71 -10.83 1.90 0.96
N PHE A 72 -9.73 2.66 0.88
CA PHE A 72 -9.24 3.16 -0.40
C PHE A 72 -8.78 2.01 -1.31
N CYS A 73 -7.97 1.08 -0.80
CA CYS A 73 -7.51 -0.08 -1.56
C CYS A 73 -8.66 -0.97 -2.05
N GLN A 74 -9.68 -1.20 -1.22
CA GLN A 74 -10.85 -2.00 -1.59
C GLN A 74 -11.67 -1.33 -2.70
N LYS A 75 -11.74 0.00 -2.73
CA LYS A 75 -12.34 0.74 -3.87
C LYS A 75 -11.54 0.54 -5.15
N LEU A 76 -10.21 0.54 -5.08
CA LEU A 76 -9.36 0.27 -6.25
C LEU A 76 -9.52 -1.17 -6.75
N GLU A 77 -9.60 -2.15 -5.83
CA GLU A 77 -9.90 -3.55 -6.15
C GLU A 77 -11.25 -3.67 -6.87
N ALA A 78 -12.31 -3.09 -6.31
CA ALA A 78 -13.64 -3.09 -6.92
C ALA A 78 -13.67 -2.37 -8.29
N ALA A 79 -12.79 -1.39 -8.51
CA ALA A 79 -12.65 -0.70 -9.79
C ALA A 79 -11.91 -1.52 -10.87
N GLY A 80 -11.31 -2.66 -10.50
CA GLY A 80 -10.63 -3.56 -11.42
C GLY A 80 -9.13 -3.33 -11.55
N VAL A 81 -8.47 -2.80 -10.51
CA VAL A 81 -7.00 -2.78 -10.47
C VAL A 81 -6.45 -4.22 -10.42
N SER A 82 -5.40 -4.51 -11.19
CA SER A 82 -4.78 -5.84 -11.26
C SER A 82 -3.92 -6.15 -10.05
N PHE A 83 -3.25 -5.14 -9.48
CA PHE A 83 -2.48 -5.22 -8.24
C PHE A 83 -2.23 -3.81 -7.67
N VAL A 84 -1.91 -3.73 -6.39
CA VAL A 84 -1.53 -2.47 -5.74
C VAL A 84 -0.12 -2.54 -5.17
N THR A 85 0.62 -1.44 -5.28
CA THR A 85 1.91 -1.26 -4.61
C THR A 85 1.73 -0.31 -3.43
N VAL A 86 2.06 -0.76 -2.22
CA VAL A 86 1.86 0.00 -0.98
C VAL A 86 3.20 0.45 -0.42
N HIS A 87 3.41 1.77 -0.37
CA HIS A 87 4.51 2.34 0.41
C HIS A 87 4.04 2.53 1.85
N GLY A 88 4.65 1.80 2.80
CA GLY A 88 4.35 1.86 4.25
C GLY A 88 4.70 3.18 4.94
N ARG A 89 4.79 4.30 4.22
CA ARG A 89 4.96 5.65 4.76
C ARG A 89 3.82 6.53 4.33
N THR A 90 3.38 7.40 5.22
CA THR A 90 2.47 8.50 4.87
C THR A 90 3.15 9.49 3.91
N LYS A 91 2.37 10.40 3.32
CA LYS A 91 2.90 11.44 2.43
C LYS A 91 3.89 12.39 3.12
N ASP A 92 3.77 12.56 4.44
CA ASP A 92 4.56 13.51 5.23
C ASP A 92 5.85 12.88 5.76
N GLN A 93 5.90 11.56 5.86
CA GLN A 93 7.09 10.79 6.21
C GLN A 93 8.06 10.69 5.02
N ARG A 94 9.35 10.91 5.27
CA ARG A 94 10.43 10.83 4.28
C ARG A 94 11.36 9.65 4.58
N SER A 95 11.94 9.63 5.77
CA SER A 95 13.05 8.75 6.17
C SER A 95 12.70 7.84 7.36
N GLU A 96 11.51 8.00 7.93
CA GLU A 96 10.99 7.16 9.00
C GLU A 96 10.90 5.70 8.52
N PRO A 97 11.06 4.68 9.40
CA PRO A 97 10.87 3.29 8.98
C PRO A 97 9.50 3.04 8.34
N VAL A 98 9.44 2.15 7.35
CA VAL A 98 8.15 1.70 6.81
C VAL A 98 7.31 0.98 7.86
N ASP A 99 6.01 1.26 7.88
CA ASP A 99 5.04 0.58 8.72
C ASP A 99 4.64 -0.76 8.07
N LEU A 100 5.28 -1.85 8.51
CA LEU A 100 5.00 -3.20 8.04
C LEU A 100 3.62 -3.71 8.46
N GLU A 101 3.10 -3.24 9.59
CA GLU A 101 1.75 -3.57 10.07
C GLU A 101 0.73 -3.02 9.07
N ALA A 102 0.87 -1.76 8.66
CA ALA A 102 0.00 -1.16 7.64
C ALA A 102 0.00 -1.93 6.32
N ILE A 103 1.19 -2.35 5.85
CA ILE A 103 1.33 -3.15 4.62
C ILE A 103 0.63 -4.50 4.78
N ARG A 104 0.83 -5.19 5.91
CA ARG A 104 0.19 -6.46 6.21
C ARG A 104 -1.33 -6.33 6.27
N THR A 105 -1.85 -5.33 6.98
CA THR A 105 -3.30 -5.10 7.08
C THR A 105 -3.92 -4.87 5.71
N VAL A 106 -3.26 -4.11 4.83
CA VAL A 106 -3.73 -3.96 3.43
C VAL A 106 -3.70 -5.31 2.72
N LYS A 107 -2.60 -6.07 2.81
CA LYS A 107 -2.47 -7.39 2.16
C LYS A 107 -3.56 -8.38 2.58
N ASP A 108 -3.89 -8.40 3.86
CA ASP A 108 -4.90 -9.29 4.44
C ASP A 108 -6.34 -8.86 4.06
N SER A 109 -6.54 -7.60 3.68
CA SER A 109 -7.86 -7.04 3.32
C SER A 109 -8.23 -7.13 1.84
N LEU A 110 -7.31 -7.57 0.97
CA LEU A 110 -7.47 -7.64 -0.49
C LEU A 110 -7.28 -9.06 -1.03
N ARG A 111 -7.99 -9.36 -2.12
CA ARG A 111 -7.88 -10.63 -2.88
C ARG A 111 -6.87 -10.52 -4.02
N ILE A 112 -6.64 -9.30 -4.52
CA ILE A 112 -5.61 -9.03 -5.53
C ILE A 112 -4.17 -9.05 -4.94
N PRO A 113 -3.14 -9.21 -5.78
CA PRO A 113 -1.76 -9.12 -5.34
C PRO A 113 -1.41 -7.75 -4.75
N VAL A 114 -0.61 -7.76 -3.68
CA VAL A 114 -0.05 -6.56 -3.03
C VAL A 114 1.47 -6.61 -3.09
N VAL A 115 2.08 -5.50 -3.48
CA VAL A 115 3.54 -5.33 -3.56
C VAL A 115 3.98 -4.31 -2.51
N ALA A 116 4.91 -4.66 -1.63
CA ALA A 116 5.47 -3.73 -0.65
C ALA A 116 6.45 -2.75 -1.30
N ASN A 117 6.50 -1.51 -0.83
CA ASN A 117 7.52 -0.54 -1.23
C ASN A 117 8.10 0.22 -0.01
N GLY A 118 9.41 0.41 -0.06
CA GLY A 118 10.18 1.14 0.95
C GLY A 118 11.04 0.20 1.82
N ASP A 119 12.22 0.67 2.18
CA ASP A 119 13.22 -0.04 3.01
C ASP A 119 13.71 -1.40 2.49
N VAL A 120 13.52 -1.68 1.20
CA VAL A 120 14.09 -2.84 0.53
C VAL A 120 15.49 -2.48 0.01
N THR A 121 16.52 -2.77 0.81
CA THR A 121 17.93 -2.43 0.51
C THR A 121 18.79 -3.64 0.15
N SER A 122 18.29 -4.86 0.38
CA SER A 122 18.98 -6.11 0.07
C SER A 122 17.98 -7.24 -0.17
N LEU A 123 18.43 -8.36 -0.74
CA LEU A 123 17.59 -9.55 -0.94
C LEU A 123 17.07 -10.12 0.37
N SER A 124 17.94 -10.23 1.38
CA SER A 124 17.53 -10.65 2.73
C SER A 124 16.44 -9.72 3.28
N LYS A 125 16.59 -8.40 3.12
CA LYS A 125 15.57 -7.45 3.59
C LYS A 125 14.24 -7.59 2.83
N ALA A 126 14.29 -7.87 1.53
CA ALA A 126 13.10 -8.17 0.73
C ALA A 126 12.39 -9.43 1.24
N GLN A 127 13.15 -10.48 1.54
CA GLN A 127 12.62 -11.73 2.11
C GLN A 127 11.99 -11.50 3.49
N ASP A 128 12.65 -10.74 4.37
CA ASP A 128 12.11 -10.39 5.69
C ASP A 128 10.78 -9.65 5.58
N ILE A 129 10.67 -8.69 4.66
CA ILE A 129 9.43 -7.93 4.41
C ILE A 129 8.33 -8.87 3.89
N CYS A 130 8.63 -9.75 2.94
CA CYS A 130 7.67 -10.75 2.46
C CYS A 130 7.17 -11.65 3.58
N GLN A 131 8.07 -12.16 4.42
CA GLN A 131 7.71 -13.03 5.54
C GLN A 131 6.86 -12.31 6.59
N ALA A 132 7.20 -11.07 6.92
CA ALA A 132 6.50 -10.29 7.93
C ALA A 132 5.09 -9.84 7.48
N THR A 133 4.89 -9.62 6.18
CA THR A 133 3.68 -8.96 5.66
C THR A 133 2.79 -9.84 4.77
N GLY A 134 3.30 -10.98 4.29
CA GLY A 134 2.57 -11.86 3.38
C GLY A 134 2.37 -11.29 1.96
N VAL A 135 3.07 -10.21 1.61
CA VAL A 135 2.99 -9.58 0.30
C VAL A 135 3.49 -10.48 -0.83
N ASN A 136 2.97 -10.25 -2.03
CA ASN A 136 3.27 -11.03 -3.22
C ASN A 136 4.60 -10.63 -3.89
N GLY A 137 5.20 -9.53 -3.45
CA GLY A 137 6.50 -9.07 -3.93
C GLY A 137 6.94 -7.75 -3.29
N ASN A 138 8.14 -7.33 -3.64
CA ASN A 138 8.73 -6.06 -3.21
C ASN A 138 9.05 -5.18 -4.42
N TYR A 139 8.85 -3.88 -4.28
CA TYR A 139 9.25 -2.86 -5.24
C TYR A 139 10.34 -2.00 -4.61
N THR A 140 11.51 -1.96 -5.24
CA THR A 140 12.67 -1.17 -4.80
C THR A 140 12.80 0.10 -5.62
N HIS A 141 13.48 1.12 -5.10
CA HIS A 141 13.82 2.27 -5.92
C HIS A 141 14.94 1.85 -6.90
N PRO A 142 14.85 2.14 -8.21
CA PRO A 142 15.87 1.75 -9.19
C PRO A 142 17.26 2.38 -8.96
N LEU A 143 17.41 3.28 -7.98
CA LEU A 143 18.67 3.93 -7.63
C LEU A 143 19.51 3.17 -6.60
N PHE A 144 19.02 2.05 -6.05
CA PHE A 144 19.84 1.18 -5.21
C PHE A 144 20.48 0.08 -6.06
N GLU A 145 21.80 0.13 -6.15
CA GLU A 145 22.72 -0.75 -6.90
C GLU A 145 22.71 -2.23 -6.50
N CYS A 146 21.61 -2.79 -6.01
CA CYS A 146 21.54 -4.20 -5.68
C CYS A 146 21.07 -5.01 -6.90
N SER A 147 21.94 -5.12 -7.92
CA SER A 147 21.73 -6.02 -9.07
C SER A 147 21.56 -7.49 -8.68
N ALA A 148 21.85 -7.85 -7.42
CA ALA A 148 21.62 -9.17 -6.83
C ALA A 148 20.17 -9.46 -6.44
N LEU A 149 19.25 -8.47 -6.50
CA LEU A 149 17.84 -8.65 -6.15
C LEU A 149 17.01 -9.35 -7.23
N PHE A 150 17.51 -9.38 -8.47
CA PHE A 150 16.76 -9.86 -9.65
C PHE A 150 17.54 -10.91 -10.48
N LYS A 151 18.50 -11.58 -9.87
CA LYS A 151 19.25 -12.69 -10.48
C LYS A 151 18.71 -14.04 -10.06
#